data_AF-A0A497SS45-F1
#
_entry.id   AF-A0A497SS45-F1
#
_cell.length_a   1.000
_cell.length_b   1.000
_cell.length_c   1.000
_cell.angle_alpha   90.00
_cell.angle_beta   90.00
_cell.angle_gamma   90.00
#
_symmetry.space_group_name_H-M   'P 1'
#
loop_
_entity.id
_entity.type
_entity.pdbx_description
1 polymer ?
#
loop_
_entity_poly.entity_id
_entity_poly.type
_entity_poly.pdbx_seq_one_letter_code
_entity_poly.pdbx_strand_id
1 'polypeptide(L)'
;MKLPFGKKDKGGQRKGSPASGAKGKPSASSRVRTLSDKGLSEPEIIRNLRSEGYSPMEVDAAMKMALKNSAGTAEYGPQQPQYQQQYQQPDQGFDAPPAPPSSQDRRRIFPEDQGSPMPQQRGRESPSPPFSVNEMQRMEEQRGNNDFDLPDLPDPDQMPVEPSPNVEQDFKIPGLGDEGLPPVRGPRQTHKESSLETRRETEEMVEAMMEDKMDMFRKEVDNISDQMKRLEDKIDMLEDKFHRVDAKNKNEVEQIRSSINQYGESITEMSARMGSVEKVVKDSMTPMMQTLRSLSEAVKELRRK
;
A
#
# COMPACT_ATOMS: atom_id res chain seq x y z
N MET A 1 -10.26 48.72 52.62
CA MET A 1 -11.08 47.49 52.70
C MET A 1 -10.70 46.57 51.54
N LYS A 2 -10.11 45.42 51.86
CA LYS A 2 -9.82 44.31 50.94
C LYS A 2 -10.95 43.30 51.11
N LEU A 3 -11.61 42.89 50.03
CA LEU A 3 -12.31 41.60 49.97
C LEU A 3 -12.14 40.96 48.57
N PRO A 4 -11.99 39.63 48.48
CA PRO A 4 -11.63 38.91 47.25
C PRO A 4 -12.78 38.08 46.67
N PHE A 5 -12.85 37.98 45.34
CA PHE A 5 -13.57 36.95 44.59
C PHE A 5 -12.68 36.65 43.36
N GLY A 6 -12.31 35.43 42.95
CA GLY A 6 -12.94 34.14 43.12
C GLY A 6 -13.14 33.53 41.73
N LYS A 7 -12.13 32.76 41.26
CA LYS A 7 -12.11 31.72 40.20
C LYS A 7 -13.26 31.62 39.18
N LYS A 8 -12.93 31.45 37.89
CA LYS A 8 -13.18 30.18 37.15
C LYS A 8 -12.70 30.21 35.68
N ASP A 9 -11.76 29.30 35.40
CA ASP A 9 -11.48 28.68 34.10
C ASP A 9 -12.73 28.10 33.44
N LYS A 10 -12.82 28.23 32.11
CA LYS A 10 -13.60 27.33 31.23
C LYS A 10 -12.87 27.11 29.91
N GLY A 11 -11.94 26.16 29.90
CA GLY A 11 -11.49 25.48 28.69
C GLY A 11 -12.58 24.51 28.21
N GLY A 12 -13.14 24.77 27.03
CA GLY A 12 -14.15 23.91 26.39
C GLY A 12 -13.52 22.76 25.62
N GLN A 13 -13.29 21.62 26.28
CA GLN A 13 -13.07 20.33 25.60
C GLN A 13 -14.41 19.74 25.16
N ARG A 14 -14.68 19.76 23.86
CA ARG A 14 -15.75 18.97 23.24
C ARG A 14 -15.30 17.51 23.14
N LYS A 15 -15.73 16.69 24.10
CA LYS A 15 -15.72 15.22 24.00
C LYS A 15 -16.89 14.79 23.11
N GLY A 16 -16.59 14.34 21.90
CA GLY A 16 -17.48 13.48 21.11
C GLY A 16 -16.94 12.06 21.17
N SER A 17 -17.56 11.20 21.97
CA SER A 17 -17.45 9.75 21.83
C SER A 17 -18.36 9.27 20.70
N PRO A 18 -18.06 8.12 20.10
CA PRO A 18 -19.10 7.11 20.00
C PRO A 18 -18.68 5.78 20.62
N ALA A 19 -19.71 5.08 21.07
CA ALA A 19 -19.70 3.82 21.77
C ALA A 19 -19.46 2.63 20.83
N SER A 20 -18.76 1.62 21.35
CA SER A 20 -18.79 0.18 21.03
C SER A 20 -17.62 -0.42 21.82
N GLY A 21 -17.72 -1.35 22.77
CA GLY A 21 -18.59 -2.51 22.84
C GLY A 21 -17.72 -3.76 23.03
N ALA A 22 -17.05 -3.91 24.19
CA ALA A 22 -16.57 -5.20 24.75
C ALA A 22 -15.67 -4.93 25.97
N LYS A 23 -15.97 -5.59 27.09
CA LYS A 23 -15.14 -5.56 28.30
C LYS A 23 -13.77 -6.18 28.02
N GLY A 24 -12.70 -5.45 28.34
CA GLY A 24 -11.43 -6.05 28.79
C GLY A 24 -10.16 -5.79 27.97
N LYS A 25 -10.24 -5.32 26.72
CA LYS A 25 -9.02 -5.00 25.95
C LYS A 25 -8.67 -3.52 26.07
N PRO A 26 -7.43 -3.14 26.40
CA PRO A 26 -7.01 -1.74 26.34
C PRO A 26 -7.20 -1.21 24.91
N SER A 27 -7.52 0.07 24.76
CA SER A 27 -7.65 0.67 23.42
C SER A 27 -6.37 0.43 22.61
N ALA A 28 -6.49 0.10 21.32
CA ALA A 28 -5.36 -0.10 20.41
C ALA A 28 -4.37 1.08 20.47
N SER A 29 -4.88 2.31 20.59
CA SER A 29 -4.06 3.52 20.74
C SER A 29 -3.19 3.53 22.00
N SER A 30 -3.72 3.06 23.14
CA SER A 30 -2.96 2.92 24.38
C SER A 30 -1.89 1.85 24.24
N ARG A 31 -2.20 0.77 23.52
CA ARG A 31 -1.27 -0.34 23.30
C ARG A 31 -0.11 0.04 22.38
N VAL A 32 -0.39 0.78 21.29
CA VAL A 32 0.64 1.39 20.41
C VAL A 32 1.63 2.20 21.24
N ARG A 33 1.13 3.06 22.15
CA ARG A 33 1.99 3.90 23.00
C ARG A 33 2.88 3.05 23.90
N THR A 34 2.31 2.05 24.58
CA THR A 34 3.10 1.14 25.43
C THR A 34 4.17 0.37 24.65
N LEU A 35 3.89 -0.05 23.42
CA LEU A 35 4.86 -0.76 22.58
C LEU A 35 5.94 0.20 22.02
N SER A 36 5.55 1.43 21.68
CA SER A 36 6.46 2.50 21.28
C SER A 36 7.40 2.91 22.43
N ASP A 37 6.90 3.02 23.65
CA ASP A 37 7.69 3.35 24.84
C ASP A 37 8.70 2.24 25.18
N LYS A 38 8.43 1.00 24.72
CA LYS A 38 9.36 -0.14 24.80
C LYS A 38 10.44 -0.12 23.71
N GLY A 39 10.41 0.84 22.79
CA GLY A 39 11.37 0.96 21.69
C GLY A 39 11.14 -0.03 20.55
N LEU A 40 9.96 -0.64 20.44
CA LEU A 40 9.62 -1.51 19.31
C LEU A 40 9.48 -0.68 18.04
N SER A 41 9.94 -1.22 16.92
CA SER A 41 9.78 -0.58 15.62
C SER A 41 8.32 -0.63 15.16
N GLU A 42 7.89 0.37 14.39
CA GLU A 42 6.53 0.42 13.82
C GLU A 42 6.03 -0.90 13.19
N PRO A 43 6.80 -1.62 12.33
CA PRO A 43 6.35 -2.90 11.79
C PRO A 43 6.16 -3.98 12.85
N GLU A 44 6.93 -3.96 13.95
CA GLU A 44 6.78 -4.90 15.07
C GLU A 44 5.55 -4.57 15.92
N ILE A 45 5.25 -3.27 16.10
CA ILE A 45 4.03 -2.80 16.77
C ILE A 45 2.79 -3.31 16.03
N ILE A 46 2.76 -3.15 14.70
CA ILE A 46 1.65 -3.61 13.85
C ILE A 46 1.47 -5.12 13.96
N ARG A 47 2.55 -5.90 13.92
CA ARG A 47 2.50 -7.37 14.08
C ARG A 47 1.93 -7.77 15.43
N ASN A 48 2.39 -7.14 16.51
CA ASN A 48 1.91 -7.42 17.87
C ASN A 48 0.45 -7.06 18.06
N LEU A 49 -0.04 -5.96 17.47
CA LEU A 49 -1.45 -5.61 17.55
C LEU A 49 -2.32 -6.58 16.76
N ARG A 50 -1.87 -7.00 15.58
CA ARG A 50 -2.60 -8.01 14.80
C ARG A 50 -2.64 -9.36 15.53
N SER A 51 -1.58 -9.77 16.22
CA SER A 51 -1.56 -11.01 17.02
C SER A 51 -2.42 -10.92 18.28
N GLU A 52 -2.57 -9.73 18.88
CA GLU A 52 -3.50 -9.46 19.98
C GLU A 52 -4.99 -9.40 19.53
N GLY A 53 -5.22 -9.51 18.22
CA GLY A 53 -6.53 -9.60 17.60
C GLY A 53 -7.20 -8.26 17.33
N TYR A 54 -6.43 -7.18 17.16
CA TYR A 54 -6.96 -5.91 16.67
C TYR A 54 -7.16 -5.96 15.15
N SER A 55 -8.25 -5.34 14.68
CA SER A 55 -8.55 -5.26 13.24
C SER A 55 -7.53 -4.37 12.52
N PRO A 56 -7.20 -4.64 11.23
CA PRO A 56 -6.30 -3.78 10.46
C PRO A 56 -6.70 -2.30 10.50
N MET A 57 -7.99 -1.99 10.40
CA MET A 57 -8.49 -0.61 10.47
C MET A 57 -8.27 0.04 11.85
N GLU A 58 -8.37 -0.73 12.93
CA GLU A 58 -8.14 -0.24 14.30
C GLU A 58 -6.65 0.03 14.54
N VAL A 59 -5.78 -0.82 13.98
CA VAL A 59 -4.33 -0.64 14.04
C VAL A 59 -3.92 0.65 13.32
N ASP A 60 -4.41 0.86 12.10
CA ASP A 60 -4.09 2.06 11.32
C ASP A 60 -4.61 3.33 12.01
N ALA A 61 -5.84 3.29 12.53
CA ALA A 61 -6.41 4.41 13.29
C ALA A 61 -5.59 4.72 14.55
N ALA A 62 -5.16 3.67 15.29
CA ALA A 62 -4.35 3.81 16.48
C ALA A 62 -2.95 4.37 16.19
N MET A 63 -2.30 3.90 15.12
CA MET A 63 -0.99 4.39 14.67
C MET A 63 -1.05 5.87 14.28
N LYS A 64 -2.09 6.26 13.52
CA LYS A 64 -2.31 7.65 13.14
C LYS A 64 -2.56 8.56 14.36
N MET A 65 -3.30 8.08 15.35
CA MET A 65 -3.52 8.81 16.59
C MET A 65 -2.24 8.92 17.44
N ALA A 66 -1.41 7.87 17.48
CA ALA A 66 -0.14 7.89 18.18
C ALA A 66 0.83 8.91 17.56
N LEU A 67 0.95 8.93 16.22
CA LEU A 67 1.74 9.91 15.49
C LEU A 67 1.24 11.34 15.69
N LYS A 68 -0.09 11.54 15.68
CA LYS A 68 -0.69 12.85 15.93
C LYS A 68 -0.41 13.37 17.35
N ASN A 69 -0.39 12.47 18.34
CA ASN A 69 -0.12 12.83 19.73
C ASN A 69 1.38 12.97 20.03
N SER A 70 2.26 12.21 19.37
CA SER A 70 3.71 12.38 19.49
C SER A 70 4.20 13.66 18.80
N ALA A 71 3.60 14.00 17.65
CA ALA A 71 3.83 15.26 16.96
C ALA A 71 3.32 16.50 17.73
N GLY A 72 2.51 16.31 18.77
CA GLY A 72 2.07 17.39 19.66
C GLY A 72 3.11 17.85 20.68
N THR A 73 4.26 17.17 20.78
CA THR A 73 5.35 17.48 21.72
C THR A 73 6.72 17.68 21.06
N ALA A 74 6.76 17.76 19.73
CA ALA A 74 7.95 18.19 19.00
C ALA A 74 7.60 19.42 18.17
N GLU A 75 8.06 20.59 18.61
CA GLU A 75 8.24 21.75 17.73
C GLU A 75 9.14 21.34 16.57
N TYR A 76 8.55 20.93 15.45
CA TYR A 76 9.12 21.07 14.13
C TYR A 76 7.98 21.42 13.19
N GLY A 77 7.82 22.71 12.95
CA GLY A 77 6.89 23.24 11.96
C GLY A 77 7.28 22.78 10.55
N PRO A 78 6.30 22.62 9.64
CA PRO A 78 6.59 22.34 8.24
C PRO A 78 7.15 23.60 7.58
N GLN A 79 8.45 23.62 7.26
CA GLN A 79 8.98 24.57 6.29
C GLN A 79 8.51 24.15 4.89
N GLN A 80 7.56 24.89 4.33
CA GLN A 80 7.30 24.89 2.90
C GLN A 80 8.41 25.67 2.20
N PRO A 81 9.09 25.14 1.18
CA PRO A 81 9.91 25.96 0.31
C PRO A 81 9.01 26.81 -0.59
N GLN A 82 8.98 28.12 -0.33
CA GLN A 82 8.49 29.10 -1.29
C GLN A 82 9.50 29.23 -2.44
N TYR A 83 9.08 28.88 -3.65
CA TYR A 83 9.76 29.30 -4.86
C TYR A 83 9.41 30.76 -5.12
N GLN A 84 10.32 31.68 -4.80
CA GLN A 84 10.27 33.03 -5.36
C GLN A 84 10.90 32.99 -6.75
N GLN A 85 10.08 33.23 -7.78
CA GLN A 85 10.58 33.60 -9.10
C GLN A 85 11.08 35.04 -9.03
N GLN A 86 12.37 35.24 -9.25
CA GLN A 86 12.95 36.56 -9.46
C GLN A 86 13.43 36.67 -10.90
N TYR A 87 12.71 37.47 -11.68
CA TYR A 87 13.03 37.85 -13.05
C TYR A 87 14.40 38.54 -13.09
N GLN A 88 15.30 38.05 -13.93
CA GLN A 88 16.52 38.75 -14.35
C GLN A 88 16.24 39.46 -15.68
N GLN A 89 16.33 40.79 -15.67
CA GLN A 89 16.50 41.60 -16.88
C GLN A 89 18.01 41.74 -17.16
N PRO A 90 18.44 41.78 -18.43
CA PRO A 90 19.83 42.08 -18.79
C PRO A 90 19.99 43.57 -19.09
N ASP A 91 21.02 44.24 -18.57
CA ASP A 91 21.92 45.04 -19.40
C ASP A 91 23.17 45.56 -18.67
N GLN A 92 24.28 45.54 -19.41
CA GLN A 92 25.46 46.42 -19.43
C GLN A 92 26.22 46.85 -18.14
N GLY A 93 27.48 46.40 -18.10
CA GLY A 93 28.68 47.24 -17.91
C GLY A 93 29.09 47.62 -16.48
N PHE A 94 30.27 47.15 -16.06
CA PHE A 94 31.37 47.87 -15.37
C PHE A 94 32.25 46.92 -14.51
N ASP A 95 33.51 47.31 -14.42
CA ASP A 95 34.73 46.61 -13.99
C ASP A 95 34.72 45.72 -12.73
N ALA A 96 35.63 44.73 -12.77
CA ALA A 96 35.97 43.80 -11.69
C ALA A 96 36.77 44.44 -10.54
N PRO A 97 36.62 43.91 -9.31
CA PRO A 97 37.74 43.79 -8.36
C PRO A 97 37.85 42.38 -7.70
N PRO A 98 38.94 42.08 -6.96
CA PRO A 98 39.64 40.78 -6.99
C PRO A 98 39.17 39.74 -5.95
N ALA A 99 39.62 38.51 -6.18
CA ALA A 99 39.32 37.30 -5.40
C ALA A 99 39.79 37.34 -3.92
N PRO A 100 39.05 36.72 -2.99
CA PRO A 100 39.56 36.38 -1.66
C PRO A 100 40.38 35.07 -1.66
N PRO A 101 41.42 34.97 -0.81
CA PRO A 101 42.41 33.88 -0.84
C PRO A 101 41.93 32.57 -0.22
N SER A 102 42.55 31.51 -0.72
CA SER A 102 42.59 30.13 -0.25
C SER A 102 42.88 30.00 1.25
N SER A 103 42.16 29.08 1.91
CA SER A 103 42.49 28.56 3.24
C SER A 103 42.81 27.07 3.15
N GLN A 104 44.03 26.77 2.72
CA GLN A 104 44.77 25.61 3.20
C GLN A 104 45.44 26.04 4.51
N ASP A 105 45.01 25.52 5.66
CA ASP A 105 45.87 25.09 6.78
C ASP A 105 45.04 24.91 8.06
N ARG A 106 44.54 23.69 8.28
CA ARG A 106 44.39 23.13 9.64
C ARG A 106 44.61 21.62 9.60
N ARG A 107 45.86 21.21 9.40
CA ARG A 107 46.38 19.98 10.00
C ARG A 107 46.69 20.27 11.48
N ARG A 108 46.00 19.62 12.41
CA ARG A 108 46.58 19.11 13.69
C ARG A 108 45.74 17.89 14.15
N ILE A 109 46.30 16.68 14.07
CA ILE A 109 46.85 15.86 15.18
C ILE A 109 45.76 14.96 15.85
N PHE A 110 46.04 13.65 15.79
CA PHE A 110 45.33 12.44 16.28
C PHE A 110 45.07 12.39 17.80
N PRO A 111 44.15 11.52 18.31
CA PRO A 111 44.45 10.10 18.64
C PRO A 111 43.34 9.12 18.17
N GLU A 112 43.62 8.02 17.47
CA GLU A 112 43.90 6.67 18.04
C GLU A 112 43.15 6.37 19.33
N ASP A 113 41.92 5.85 19.21
CA ASP A 113 41.28 5.08 20.28
C ASP A 113 40.41 3.93 19.73
N GLN A 114 40.89 2.73 20.07
CA GLN A 114 40.20 1.48 20.34
C GLN A 114 39.12 0.92 19.40
N GLY A 115 39.48 -0.26 18.85
CA GLY A 115 38.62 -1.16 18.11
C GLY A 115 37.27 -1.43 18.76
N SER A 116 36.23 -1.15 18.00
CA SER A 116 34.93 -1.81 18.17
C SER A 116 34.92 -3.06 17.30
N PRO A 117 34.61 -4.26 17.85
CA PRO A 117 34.54 -5.47 17.06
C PRO A 117 33.36 -5.39 16.10
N MET A 118 33.69 -5.54 14.84
CA MET A 118 32.79 -5.84 13.73
C MET A 118 31.82 -6.97 14.16
N PRO A 119 30.48 -6.78 14.10
CA PRO A 119 29.58 -7.89 14.31
C PRO A 119 29.77 -8.86 13.14
N GLN A 120 30.26 -10.06 13.45
CA GLN A 120 30.19 -11.21 12.55
C GLN A 120 28.77 -11.28 12.01
N GLN A 121 28.63 -11.11 10.69
CA GLN A 121 27.47 -11.55 9.95
C GLN A 121 27.39 -13.07 10.11
N ARG A 122 26.72 -13.50 11.18
CA ARG A 122 26.14 -14.83 11.27
C ARG A 122 25.21 -14.96 10.08
N GLY A 123 25.40 -16.05 9.33
CA GLY A 123 24.67 -16.36 8.11
C GLY A 123 23.20 -15.98 8.20
N ARG A 124 22.83 -14.97 7.43
CA ARG A 124 21.45 -14.86 6.97
C ARG A 124 21.28 -15.95 5.93
N GLU A 125 20.78 -17.08 6.38
CA GLU A 125 19.96 -17.93 5.55
C GLU A 125 18.89 -17.03 4.94
N SER A 126 19.02 -16.74 3.65
CA SER A 126 17.94 -16.18 2.86
C SER A 126 16.72 -17.06 3.11
N PRO A 127 15.57 -16.53 3.54
CA PRO A 127 14.35 -17.32 3.50
C PRO A 127 14.13 -17.66 2.04
N SER A 128 14.35 -18.94 1.71
CA SER A 128 14.03 -19.49 0.40
C SER A 128 12.59 -19.07 0.06
N PRO A 129 12.32 -18.57 -1.14
CA PRO A 129 10.95 -18.40 -1.59
C PRO A 129 10.21 -19.73 -1.40
N PRO A 130 8.94 -19.74 -0.97
CA PRO A 130 8.19 -20.98 -0.71
C PRO A 130 7.94 -21.83 -1.97
N PHE A 131 8.51 -21.45 -3.12
CA PHE A 131 8.48 -22.21 -4.35
C PHE A 131 9.87 -22.14 -4.99
N SER A 132 10.52 -23.30 -5.10
CA SER A 132 11.70 -23.43 -5.96
C SER A 132 11.24 -23.27 -7.42
N VAL A 133 12.08 -22.72 -8.31
CA VAL A 133 11.77 -22.67 -9.76
C VAL A 133 11.45 -24.07 -10.31
N ASN A 134 12.06 -25.11 -9.71
CA ASN A 134 11.77 -26.52 -10.00
C ASN A 134 10.35 -26.97 -9.57
N GLU A 135 9.69 -26.26 -8.65
CA GLU A 135 8.34 -26.56 -8.19
C GLU A 135 7.28 -25.90 -9.08
N MET A 136 7.56 -24.70 -9.59
CA MET A 136 6.74 -24.03 -10.61
C MET A 136 6.76 -24.81 -11.93
N GLN A 137 7.94 -25.30 -12.35
CA GLN A 137 8.08 -26.09 -13.57
C GLN A 137 7.46 -27.50 -13.43
N ARG A 138 7.47 -28.09 -12.23
CA ARG A 138 6.72 -29.32 -11.92
C ARG A 138 5.21 -29.13 -11.93
N MET A 139 4.72 -27.95 -11.54
CA MET A 139 3.29 -27.65 -11.55
C MET A 139 2.79 -27.36 -12.98
N GLU A 140 3.66 -26.84 -13.85
CA GLU A 140 3.43 -26.70 -15.29
C GLU A 140 3.42 -28.05 -16.01
N GLU A 141 4.31 -28.99 -15.65
CA GLU A 141 4.29 -30.37 -16.16
C GLU A 141 3.09 -31.19 -15.66
N GLN A 142 2.45 -30.82 -14.54
CA GLN A 142 1.18 -31.42 -14.09
C GLN A 142 -0.06 -30.80 -14.75
N ARG A 143 0.08 -29.66 -15.43
CA ARG A 143 -1.00 -29.07 -16.24
C ARG A 143 -1.06 -29.62 -17.67
N GLY A 144 -0.01 -30.30 -18.13
CA GLY A 144 0.03 -30.91 -19.46
C GLY A 144 -0.70 -32.26 -19.59
N ASN A 145 -1.14 -32.87 -18.48
CA ASN A 145 -1.74 -34.22 -18.48
C ASN A 145 -3.05 -34.35 -17.68
N ASN A 146 -3.65 -33.24 -17.26
CA ASN A 146 -5.01 -33.27 -16.74
C ASN A 146 -5.93 -32.72 -17.82
N ASP A 147 -6.39 -33.64 -18.68
CA ASP A 147 -7.71 -33.58 -19.28
C ASP A 147 -8.70 -33.20 -18.17
N PHE A 148 -9.04 -31.91 -18.14
CA PHE A 148 -10.14 -31.43 -17.34
C PHE A 148 -11.38 -31.86 -18.12
N ASP A 149 -11.85 -33.09 -17.84
CA ASP A 149 -13.14 -33.62 -18.26
C ASP A 149 -14.22 -32.70 -17.70
N LEU A 150 -14.52 -31.66 -18.48
CA LEU A 150 -15.71 -30.85 -18.31
C LEU A 150 -16.87 -31.78 -18.65
N PRO A 151 -17.82 -32.04 -17.73
CA PRO A 151 -18.99 -32.84 -18.08
C PRO A 151 -19.70 -32.11 -19.24
N ASP A 152 -19.90 -32.85 -20.32
CA ASP A 152 -20.56 -32.40 -21.53
C ASP A 152 -21.91 -31.78 -21.13
N LEU A 153 -22.06 -30.48 -21.38
CA LEU A 153 -23.32 -29.79 -21.15
C LEU A 153 -24.35 -30.40 -22.12
N PRO A 154 -25.50 -30.89 -21.63
CA PRO A 154 -26.50 -31.47 -22.53
C PRO A 154 -26.99 -30.42 -23.53
N ASP A 155 -27.07 -30.82 -24.80
CA ASP A 155 -27.61 -30.03 -25.90
C ASP A 155 -28.95 -29.36 -25.51
N PRO A 156 -29.15 -28.07 -25.83
CA PRO A 156 -30.39 -27.34 -25.51
C PRO A 156 -31.62 -27.90 -26.25
N ASP A 157 -31.45 -28.83 -27.18
CA ASP A 157 -32.52 -29.46 -27.97
C ASP A 157 -33.13 -30.72 -27.32
N GLN A 158 -32.70 -31.13 -26.11
CA GLN A 158 -33.25 -32.28 -25.39
C GLN A 158 -34.04 -31.93 -24.11
N MET A 159 -34.58 -30.72 -24.01
CA MET A 159 -35.61 -30.47 -23.00
C MET A 159 -36.92 -31.16 -23.41
N PRO A 160 -37.52 -32.00 -22.55
CA PRO A 160 -38.84 -32.53 -22.82
C PRO A 160 -39.82 -31.35 -22.86
N VAL A 161 -40.42 -31.13 -24.03
CA VAL A 161 -41.53 -30.21 -24.20
C VAL A 161 -42.64 -30.66 -23.25
N GLU A 162 -42.88 -29.90 -22.18
CA GLU A 162 -44.07 -30.10 -21.36
C GLU A 162 -45.30 -30.00 -22.25
N PRO A 163 -46.18 -31.02 -22.28
CA PRO A 163 -47.42 -30.90 -23.02
C PRO A 163 -48.29 -29.86 -22.32
N SER A 164 -48.61 -28.79 -23.04
CA SER A 164 -49.68 -27.86 -22.66
C SER A 164 -50.96 -28.65 -22.36
N PRO A 165 -51.66 -28.39 -21.25
CA PRO A 165 -52.91 -29.08 -20.97
C PRO A 165 -53.99 -28.57 -21.92
N ASN A 166 -54.20 -29.29 -23.02
CA ASN A 166 -55.40 -29.20 -23.84
C ASN A 166 -56.54 -29.86 -23.06
N VAL A 167 -57.36 -29.06 -22.38
CA VAL A 167 -58.60 -29.53 -21.73
C VAL A 167 -59.74 -29.38 -22.72
N GLU A 168 -59.78 -30.26 -23.71
CA GLU A 168 -61.04 -30.69 -24.33
C GLU A 168 -61.45 -31.99 -23.63
N GLN A 169 -62.19 -31.85 -22.53
CA GLN A 169 -62.85 -32.99 -21.90
C GLN A 169 -64.29 -33.07 -22.37
N ASP A 170 -64.47 -33.84 -23.45
CA ASP A 170 -65.71 -34.49 -23.83
C ASP A 170 -66.10 -35.49 -22.74
N PHE A 171 -66.91 -35.06 -21.76
CA PHE A 171 -67.56 -35.95 -20.80
C PHE A 171 -68.95 -36.34 -21.32
N LYS A 172 -69.01 -37.52 -21.93
CA LYS A 172 -70.26 -38.22 -22.26
C LYS A 172 -70.74 -38.96 -21.02
N ILE A 173 -71.83 -38.52 -20.40
CA ILE A 173 -72.51 -39.23 -19.31
C ILE A 173 -73.66 -40.06 -19.91
N PRO A 174 -73.66 -41.40 -19.80
CA PRO A 174 -74.83 -42.23 -20.09
C PRO A 174 -75.70 -42.38 -18.83
N GLY A 175 -76.95 -41.92 -18.89
CA GLY A 175 -77.90 -42.09 -17.79
C GLY A 175 -79.14 -41.22 -17.94
N LEU A 176 -80.05 -41.63 -18.83
CA LEU A 176 -81.42 -41.12 -18.89
C LEU A 176 -82.14 -41.48 -17.58
N GLY A 177 -82.42 -40.46 -16.77
CA GLY A 177 -83.46 -40.45 -15.76
C GLY A 177 -84.37 -39.27 -16.06
N ASP A 178 -85.49 -39.58 -16.70
CA ASP A 178 -86.67 -38.72 -16.85
C ASP A 178 -87.18 -38.35 -15.46
N GLU A 179 -87.19 -37.07 -15.08
CA GLU A 179 -88.19 -36.48 -14.19
C GLU A 179 -87.96 -34.96 -13.99
N GLY A 180 -88.97 -34.17 -14.40
CA GLY A 180 -89.37 -32.96 -13.68
C GLY A 180 -88.51 -31.70 -13.82
N LEU A 181 -88.72 -30.95 -14.90
CA LEU A 181 -88.45 -29.50 -14.92
C LEU A 181 -89.39 -28.77 -13.93
N PRO A 182 -88.88 -27.79 -13.17
CA PRO A 182 -89.62 -26.56 -12.91
C PRO A 182 -89.03 -25.40 -13.73
N PRO A 183 -89.85 -24.57 -14.41
CA PRO A 183 -89.35 -23.40 -15.10
C PRO A 183 -89.20 -22.26 -14.09
N VAL A 184 -87.97 -21.93 -13.69
CA VAL A 184 -87.72 -20.70 -12.92
C VAL A 184 -86.69 -19.85 -13.63
N ARG A 185 -87.26 -18.90 -14.38
CA ARG A 185 -86.67 -17.68 -14.90
C ARG A 185 -86.03 -16.89 -13.74
N GLY A 186 -84.75 -16.54 -13.88
CA GLY A 186 -84.06 -15.57 -13.03
C GLY A 186 -82.88 -14.97 -13.81
N PRO A 187 -82.64 -13.65 -13.76
CA PRO A 187 -81.73 -12.98 -14.68
C PRO A 187 -80.27 -13.32 -14.40
N ARG A 188 -79.58 -13.70 -15.48
CA ARG A 188 -78.13 -13.73 -15.62
C ARG A 188 -77.64 -12.29 -15.70
N GLN A 189 -77.04 -11.77 -14.62
CA GLN A 189 -76.18 -10.57 -14.52
C GLN A 189 -75.93 -10.44 -13.00
N THR A 190 -74.74 -10.68 -12.44
CA THR A 190 -73.79 -9.60 -12.11
C THR A 190 -72.38 -10.07 -11.68
N HIS A 191 -72.05 -11.37 -11.60
CA HIS A 191 -70.74 -11.79 -11.06
C HIS A 191 -69.53 -11.67 -12.01
N LYS A 192 -69.74 -11.41 -13.32
CA LYS A 192 -68.63 -11.15 -14.23
C LYS A 192 -68.04 -9.75 -14.06
N GLU A 193 -68.85 -8.79 -13.62
CA GLU A 193 -68.44 -7.40 -13.46
C GLU A 193 -67.58 -7.24 -12.20
N SER A 194 -68.00 -7.84 -11.08
CA SER A 194 -67.22 -7.86 -9.84
C SER A 194 -65.86 -8.57 -9.96
N SER A 195 -65.77 -9.61 -10.81
CA SER A 195 -64.51 -10.31 -11.06
C SER A 195 -63.56 -9.58 -11.99
N LEU A 196 -64.08 -8.68 -12.84
CA LEU A 196 -63.27 -7.81 -13.71
C LEU A 196 -62.80 -6.59 -12.93
N GLU A 197 -63.60 -6.10 -11.99
CA GLU A 197 -63.27 -4.97 -11.13
C GLU A 197 -62.18 -5.33 -10.11
N THR A 198 -62.29 -6.49 -9.43
CA THR A 198 -61.20 -6.99 -8.57
C THR A 198 -59.92 -7.29 -9.35
N ARG A 199 -60.03 -7.76 -10.60
CA ARG A 199 -58.87 -7.95 -11.47
C ARG A 199 -58.20 -6.63 -11.84
N ARG A 200 -58.98 -5.59 -12.12
CA ARG A 200 -58.48 -4.23 -12.43
C ARG A 200 -57.81 -3.58 -11.22
N GLU A 201 -58.40 -3.70 -10.04
CA GLU A 201 -57.80 -3.23 -8.79
C GLU A 201 -56.48 -3.97 -8.48
N THR A 202 -56.41 -5.28 -8.73
CA THR A 202 -55.16 -6.03 -8.56
C THR A 202 -54.11 -5.68 -9.61
N GLU A 203 -54.51 -5.35 -10.84
CA GLU A 203 -53.61 -4.95 -11.91
C GLU A 203 -52.99 -3.58 -11.63
N GLU A 204 -53.80 -2.61 -11.18
CA GLU A 204 -53.32 -1.29 -10.76
C GLU A 204 -52.37 -1.37 -9.55
N MET A 205 -52.67 -2.23 -8.56
CA MET A 205 -51.78 -2.46 -7.42
C MET A 205 -50.46 -3.12 -7.84
N VAL A 206 -50.49 -4.07 -8.77
CA VAL A 206 -49.28 -4.73 -9.30
C VAL A 206 -48.46 -3.76 -10.15
N GLU A 207 -49.10 -2.91 -10.95
CA GLU A 207 -48.43 -1.89 -11.75
C GLU A 207 -47.72 -0.86 -10.86
N ALA A 208 -48.39 -0.36 -9.81
CA ALA A 208 -47.77 0.52 -8.82
C ALA A 208 -46.58 -0.14 -8.10
N MET A 209 -46.72 -1.42 -7.72
CA MET A 209 -45.62 -2.17 -7.09
C MET A 209 -44.44 -2.43 -8.05
N MET A 210 -44.72 -2.64 -9.34
CA MET A 210 -43.69 -2.79 -10.36
C MET A 210 -42.99 -1.46 -10.65
N GLU A 211 -43.71 -0.34 -10.69
CA GLU A 211 -43.14 0.99 -10.86
C GLU A 211 -42.20 1.33 -9.69
N ASP A 212 -42.66 1.10 -8.45
CA ASP A 212 -41.83 1.26 -7.25
C ASP A 212 -40.56 0.40 -7.29
N LYS A 213 -40.69 -0.87 -7.70
CA LYS A 213 -39.53 -1.78 -7.84
C LYS A 213 -38.59 -1.35 -8.95
N MET A 214 -39.12 -0.88 -10.08
CA MET A 214 -38.32 -0.39 -11.20
C MET A 214 -37.56 0.88 -10.82
N ASP A 215 -38.15 1.76 -10.01
CA ASP A 215 -37.48 2.96 -9.50
C ASP A 215 -36.40 2.64 -8.47
N MET A 216 -36.62 1.64 -7.61
CA MET A 216 -35.55 1.12 -6.74
C MET A 216 -34.42 0.51 -7.57
N PHE A 217 -34.75 -0.28 -8.59
CA PHE A 217 -33.76 -0.88 -9.48
C PHE A 217 -32.94 0.18 -10.23
N ARG A 218 -33.58 1.22 -10.77
CA ARG A 218 -32.91 2.35 -11.43
C ARG A 218 -31.93 3.05 -10.47
N LYS A 219 -32.34 3.31 -9.23
CA LYS A 219 -31.47 3.90 -8.21
C LYS A 219 -30.26 3.02 -7.89
N GLU A 220 -30.43 1.70 -7.84
CA GLU A 220 -29.32 0.77 -7.60
C GLU A 220 -28.35 0.74 -8.79
N VAL A 221 -28.86 0.78 -10.02
CA VAL A 221 -28.04 0.89 -11.24
C VAL A 221 -27.27 2.20 -11.27
N ASP A 222 -27.90 3.32 -10.90
CA ASP A 222 -27.22 4.62 -10.81
C ASP A 222 -26.11 4.60 -9.75
N ASN A 223 -26.37 3.99 -8.58
CA ASN A 223 -25.36 3.81 -7.54
C ASN A 223 -24.18 2.93 -8.02
N ILE A 224 -24.45 1.85 -8.75
CA ILE A 224 -23.40 1.02 -9.37
C ILE A 224 -22.62 1.82 -10.41
N SER A 225 -23.28 2.62 -11.23
CA SER A 225 -22.62 3.49 -12.23
C SER A 225 -21.68 4.49 -11.56
N ASP A 226 -22.13 5.13 -10.47
CA ASP A 226 -21.31 6.04 -9.69
C ASP A 226 -20.13 5.34 -9.01
N GLN A 227 -20.32 4.12 -8.52
CA GLN A 227 -19.23 3.30 -7.99
C GLN A 227 -18.21 2.92 -9.07
N MET A 228 -18.68 2.55 -10.26
CA MET A 228 -17.81 2.23 -11.39
C MET A 228 -16.99 3.44 -11.84
N LYS A 229 -17.59 4.63 -11.94
CA LYS A 229 -16.86 5.87 -12.22
C LYS A 229 -15.78 6.14 -11.17
N ARG A 230 -16.11 5.99 -9.89
CA ARG A 230 -15.12 6.15 -8.80
C ARG A 230 -14.02 5.08 -8.84
N LEU A 231 -14.30 3.90 -9.37
CA LEU A 231 -13.30 2.85 -9.56
C LEU A 231 -12.39 3.18 -10.74
N GLU A 232 -12.95 3.64 -11.86
CA GLU A 232 -12.22 4.13 -13.03
C GLU A 232 -11.28 5.29 -12.65
N ASP A 233 -11.79 6.31 -11.94
CA ASP A 233 -10.98 7.42 -11.43
C ASP A 233 -9.83 6.92 -10.53
N LYS A 234 -10.08 5.90 -9.71
CA LYS A 234 -9.04 5.30 -8.85
C LYS A 234 -8.03 4.51 -9.65
N ILE A 235 -8.44 3.81 -10.71
CA ILE A 235 -7.57 3.07 -11.61
C ILE A 235 -6.66 4.06 -12.31
N ASP A 236 -7.19 5.14 -12.90
CA ASP A 236 -6.39 6.19 -13.54
C ASP A 236 -5.38 6.80 -12.56
N MET A 237 -5.82 7.13 -11.33
CA MET A 237 -4.92 7.62 -10.29
C MET A 237 -3.85 6.58 -9.88
N LEU A 238 -4.16 5.28 -9.94
CA LEU A 238 -3.20 4.22 -9.66
C LEU A 238 -2.19 4.09 -10.79
N GLU A 239 -2.64 4.16 -12.05
CA GLU A 239 -1.80 4.14 -13.24
C GLU A 239 -0.83 5.32 -13.25
N ASP A 240 -1.31 6.53 -12.96
CA ASP A 240 -0.47 7.72 -12.83
C ASP A 240 0.58 7.58 -11.72
N LYS A 241 0.18 7.06 -10.56
CA LYS A 241 1.12 6.79 -9.45
C LYS A 241 2.13 5.73 -9.84
N PHE A 242 1.71 4.69 -10.54
CA PHE A 242 2.58 3.62 -11.01
C PHE A 242 3.61 4.17 -12.00
N HIS A 243 3.18 4.94 -13.00
CA HIS A 243 4.08 5.60 -13.97
C HIS A 243 5.05 6.56 -13.29
N ARG A 244 4.59 7.34 -12.31
CA ARG A 244 5.47 8.23 -11.53
C ARG A 244 6.52 7.46 -10.72
N VAL A 245 6.12 6.35 -10.10
CA VAL A 245 7.04 5.48 -9.34
C VAL A 245 8.03 4.79 -10.29
N ASP A 246 7.58 4.27 -11.43
CA ASP A 246 8.45 3.64 -12.43
C ASP A 246 9.49 4.63 -12.98
N ALA A 247 9.06 5.85 -13.32
CA ALA A 247 9.96 6.91 -13.78
C ALA A 247 10.98 7.32 -12.70
N LYS A 248 10.53 7.44 -11.43
CA LYS A 248 11.42 7.75 -10.30
C LYS A 248 12.43 6.63 -10.07
N ASN A 249 11.99 5.36 -10.07
CA ASN A 249 12.86 4.21 -9.90
C ASN A 249 13.91 4.11 -11.03
N LYS A 250 13.52 4.34 -12.29
CA LYS A 250 14.46 4.39 -13.42
C LYS A 250 15.53 5.46 -13.23
N ASN A 251 15.14 6.66 -12.79
CA ASN A 251 16.07 7.74 -12.51
C ASN A 251 17.03 7.40 -11.35
N GLU A 252 16.51 6.86 -10.24
CA GLU A 252 17.34 6.43 -9.11
C GLU A 252 18.33 5.33 -9.51
N VAL A 253 17.91 4.36 -10.32
CA VAL A 253 18.79 3.30 -10.84
C VAL A 253 19.88 3.87 -11.74
N GLU A 254 19.55 4.81 -12.64
CA GLU A 254 20.56 5.47 -13.48
C GLU A 254 21.53 6.34 -12.66
N GLN A 255 21.04 7.02 -11.61
CA GLN A 255 21.88 7.77 -10.69
C GLN A 255 22.84 6.86 -9.91
N ILE A 256 22.36 5.70 -9.43
CA ILE A 256 23.18 4.69 -8.75
C ILE A 256 24.22 4.14 -9.72
N ARG A 257 23.83 3.81 -10.96
CA ARG A 257 24.74 3.31 -11.99
C ARG A 257 25.83 4.33 -12.31
N SER A 258 25.46 5.60 -12.44
CA SER A 258 26.40 6.70 -12.63
C SER A 258 27.39 6.81 -11.45
N SER A 259 26.88 6.76 -10.22
CA SER A 259 27.71 6.80 -9.00
C SER A 259 28.68 5.61 -8.93
N ILE A 260 28.23 4.40 -9.30
CA ILE A 260 29.08 3.20 -9.35
C ILE A 260 30.20 3.39 -10.38
N ASN A 261 29.90 3.92 -11.56
CA ASN A 261 30.91 4.19 -12.58
C ASN A 261 31.95 5.23 -12.11
N GLN A 262 31.49 6.29 -11.44
CA GLN A 262 32.37 7.31 -10.83
C GLN A 262 33.27 6.70 -9.75
N TYR A 263 32.73 5.84 -8.88
CA TYR A 263 33.54 5.13 -7.90
C TYR A 263 34.53 4.17 -8.56
N GLY A 264 34.14 3.48 -9.63
CA GLY A 264 35.03 2.65 -10.43
C GLY A 264 36.23 3.45 -10.96
N GLU A 265 35.97 4.60 -11.57
CA GLU A 265 37.01 5.50 -12.07
C GLU A 265 37.93 6.02 -10.95
N SER A 266 37.35 6.45 -9.83
CA SER A 266 38.11 6.90 -8.65
C SER A 266 38.99 5.80 -8.06
N ILE A 267 38.51 4.55 -8.02
CA ILE A 267 39.30 3.40 -7.56
C ILE A 267 40.42 3.08 -8.54
N THR A 268 40.18 3.15 -9.86
CA THR A 268 41.22 2.97 -10.86
C THR A 268 42.31 4.04 -10.73
N GLU A 269 41.93 5.31 -10.57
CA GLU A 269 42.87 6.40 -10.34
C GLU A 269 43.66 6.21 -9.04
N MET A 270 42.99 5.83 -7.95
CA MET A 270 43.63 5.55 -6.67
C MET A 270 44.62 4.39 -6.79
N SER A 271 44.28 3.34 -7.54
CA SER A 271 45.17 2.20 -7.80
C SER A 271 46.41 2.62 -8.58
N ALA A 272 46.24 3.50 -9.58
CA ALA A 272 47.38 4.07 -10.33
C ALA A 272 48.29 4.93 -9.44
N ARG A 273 47.71 5.81 -8.61
CA ARG A 273 48.45 6.63 -7.64
C ARG A 273 49.16 5.75 -6.62
N MET A 274 48.49 4.72 -6.10
CA MET A 274 49.07 3.77 -5.15
C MET A 274 50.21 2.97 -5.78
N GLY A 275 50.10 2.55 -7.04
CA GLY A 275 51.20 1.95 -7.78
C GLY A 275 52.40 2.90 -7.95
N SER A 276 52.15 4.19 -8.22
CA SER A 276 53.21 5.19 -8.25
C SER A 276 53.85 5.40 -6.88
N VAL A 277 53.05 5.43 -5.81
CA VAL A 277 53.55 5.56 -4.43
C VAL A 277 54.38 4.33 -4.05
N GLU A 278 53.93 3.12 -4.40
CA GLU A 278 54.69 1.89 -4.18
C GLU A 278 56.05 1.96 -4.90
N LYS A 279 56.06 2.44 -6.14
CA LYS A 279 57.30 2.63 -6.89
C LYS A 279 58.23 3.63 -6.20
N VAL A 280 57.73 4.81 -5.81
CA VAL A 280 58.51 5.83 -5.09
C VAL A 280 59.05 5.28 -3.75
N VAL A 281 58.24 4.51 -3.03
CA VAL A 281 58.65 3.87 -1.79
C VAL A 281 59.78 2.87 -2.05
N LYS A 282 59.66 2.00 -3.06
CA LYS A 282 60.72 1.05 -3.45
C LYS A 282 62.01 1.76 -3.87
N ASP A 283 61.89 2.79 -4.68
CA ASP A 283 63.01 3.58 -5.20
C ASP A 283 63.72 4.33 -4.07
N SER A 284 63.01 4.76 -3.01
CA SER A 284 63.63 5.41 -1.84
C SER A 284 64.19 4.42 -0.81
N MET A 285 63.51 3.28 -0.58
CA MET A 285 63.92 2.30 0.43
C MET A 285 65.21 1.59 0.04
N THR A 286 65.43 1.32 -1.24
CA THR A 286 66.62 0.62 -1.72
C THR A 286 67.93 1.36 -1.37
N PRO A 287 68.13 2.63 -1.73
CA PRO A 287 69.31 3.39 -1.34
C PRO A 287 69.38 3.62 0.17
N MET A 288 68.26 3.81 0.88
CA MET A 288 68.28 3.91 2.34
C MET A 288 68.76 2.62 3.03
N MET A 289 68.35 1.44 2.55
CA MET A 289 68.88 0.18 3.08
C MET A 289 70.37 0.02 2.78
N GLN A 290 70.85 0.52 1.64
CA GLN A 290 72.27 0.52 1.30
C GLN A 290 73.07 1.48 2.19
N THR A 291 72.57 2.69 2.44
CA THR A 291 73.24 3.64 3.36
C THR A 291 73.25 3.12 4.79
N LEU A 292 72.15 2.52 5.27
CA LEU A 292 72.09 1.89 6.59
C LEU A 292 73.09 0.71 6.72
N ARG A 293 73.27 -0.10 5.67
CA ARG A 293 74.30 -1.15 5.65
C ARG A 293 75.71 -0.57 5.66
N SER A 294 75.98 0.43 4.81
CA SER A 294 77.28 1.11 4.76
C SER A 294 77.65 1.76 6.09
N LEU A 295 76.70 2.47 6.74
CA LEU A 295 76.87 3.02 8.09
C LEU A 295 77.11 1.92 9.13
N SER A 296 76.35 0.82 9.05
CA SER A 296 76.54 -0.32 9.96
C SER A 296 77.92 -0.97 9.80
N GLU A 297 78.44 -1.07 8.57
CA GLU A 297 79.79 -1.55 8.28
C GLU A 297 80.85 -0.58 8.80
N ALA A 298 80.70 0.72 8.55
CA ALA A 298 81.61 1.75 9.05
C ALA A 298 81.67 1.78 10.59
N VAL A 299 80.52 1.66 11.26
CA VAL A 299 80.47 1.59 12.73
C VAL A 299 81.12 0.29 13.23
N LYS A 300 80.88 -0.85 12.57
CA LYS A 300 81.56 -2.11 12.94
C LYS A 300 83.07 -2.02 12.77
N GLU A 301 83.54 -1.39 11.71
CA GLU A 301 84.96 -1.19 11.45
C GLU A 301 85.59 -0.24 12.49
N LEU A 302 84.87 0.83 12.87
CA LEU A 302 85.29 1.73 13.95
C LEU A 302 85.39 1.01 15.30
N ARG A 303 84.52 0.04 15.61
CA ARG A 303 84.61 -0.76 16.84
C ARG A 303 85.72 -1.82 16.83
N ARG A 304 86.35 -2.07 15.67
CA ARG A 304 87.38 -3.10 15.50
C ARG A 304 88.81 -2.56 15.63
N LYS A 305 88.98 -1.24 15.50
CA LYS A 305 90.19 -0.50 15.87
C LYS A 305 90.15 -0.12 17.34
#